data_AF-A0A955S6J6-F1
#
_entry.id   AF-A0A955S6J6-F1
#
_cell.length_a   1.000
_cell.length_b   1.000
_cell.length_c   1.000
_cell.angle_alpha   90.00
_cell.angle_beta   90.00
_cell.angle_gamma   90.00
#
_symmetry.space_group_name_H-M   'P 1'
#
loop_
_entity.id
_entity.type
_entity.pdbx_description
1 polymer ?
#
loop_
_entity_poly.entity_id
_entity_poly.type
_entity_poly.pdbx_seq_one_letter_code
_entity_poly.pdbx_strand_id
1 'polypeptide(L)'
;MKGFFITFEGSEGSGKSTQIQMVHQHLKKARKPVILLREPGGVRISEKIRRILLDVNNKEISKECETLLYMAARAQIVKELILPELKKGTIILCDRFLDSTVVYQGYGCGVDIDFINQVGAFVTQGLEPHLTLIFDIDAKKGLSRIARAKDRIELRDISYHNKVRKGYQELGRLYPDRVKLIESDQSREDIFTIVMNYINQVIKV
;
A
#
# COMPACT_ATOMS: atom_id res chain seq x y z
N MET A 1 -5.90 -19.55 15.20
CA MET A 1 -6.08 -18.09 15.41
C MET A 1 -6.31 -17.44 14.05
N LYS A 2 -7.07 -16.34 13.96
CA LYS A 2 -7.18 -15.57 12.71
C LYS A 2 -5.85 -14.85 12.42
N GLY A 3 -5.51 -14.71 11.14
CA GLY A 3 -4.30 -14.03 10.70
C GLY A 3 -4.39 -12.51 10.85
N PHE A 4 -3.29 -11.83 10.58
CA PHE A 4 -3.21 -10.36 10.62
C PHE A 4 -2.92 -9.81 9.24
N PHE A 5 -3.58 -8.72 8.88
CA PHE A 5 -3.37 -8.02 7.62
C PHE A 5 -2.78 -6.65 7.89
N ILE A 6 -1.54 -6.44 7.46
CA ILE A 6 -0.79 -5.21 7.73
C ILE A 6 -0.36 -4.61 6.39
N THR A 7 -0.81 -3.39 6.12
CA THR A 7 -0.44 -2.68 4.91
C THR A 7 0.66 -1.68 5.20
N PHE A 8 1.59 -1.60 4.26
CA PHE A 8 2.55 -0.54 4.22
C PHE A 8 2.02 0.41 3.16
N GLU A 9 2.11 1.71 3.39
CA GLU A 9 1.61 2.76 2.50
C GLU A 9 2.61 3.93 2.47
N GLY A 10 2.48 4.86 1.52
CA GLY A 10 3.32 6.04 1.45
C GLY A 10 3.76 6.41 0.04
N SER A 11 4.39 7.58 -0.06
CA SER A 11 4.91 8.11 -1.32
C SER A 11 6.10 7.30 -1.83
N GLU A 12 6.40 7.48 -3.10
CA GLU A 12 7.52 6.90 -3.82
C GLU A 12 8.85 7.25 -3.12
N GLY A 13 9.77 6.28 -3.04
CA GLY A 13 11.09 6.51 -2.43
C GLY A 13 11.09 6.75 -0.91
N SER A 14 9.97 6.52 -0.24
CA SER A 14 9.82 6.64 1.22
C SER A 14 10.57 5.57 2.03
N GLY A 15 11.11 4.52 1.40
CA GLY A 15 11.79 3.42 2.10
C GLY A 15 10.86 2.31 2.58
N LYS A 16 9.56 2.44 2.31
CA LYS A 16 8.52 1.41 2.48
C LYS A 16 8.94 -0.01 2.09
N SER A 17 9.44 -0.20 0.86
CA SER A 17 9.83 -1.52 0.37
C SER A 17 11.04 -2.09 1.12
N THR A 18 11.90 -1.25 1.69
CA THR A 18 12.98 -1.68 2.57
C THR A 18 12.41 -2.17 3.91
N GLN A 19 11.52 -1.38 4.50
CA GLN A 19 10.96 -1.69 5.82
C GLN A 19 10.10 -2.95 5.82
N ILE A 20 9.23 -3.12 4.82
CA ILE A 20 8.40 -4.32 4.70
C ILE A 20 9.25 -5.60 4.54
N GLN A 21 10.39 -5.52 3.85
CA GLN A 21 11.32 -6.65 3.71
C GLN A 21 12.03 -6.97 5.03
N MET A 22 12.46 -5.95 5.77
CA MET A 22 13.09 -6.13 7.08
C MET A 22 12.12 -6.79 8.07
N VAL A 23 10.86 -6.32 8.10
CA VAL A 23 9.79 -6.91 8.93
C VAL A 23 9.53 -8.36 8.52
N HIS A 24 9.39 -8.62 7.21
CA HIS A 24 9.17 -9.97 6.70
C HIS A 24 10.29 -10.93 7.13
N GLN A 25 11.56 -10.51 6.99
CA GLN A 25 12.71 -11.29 7.43
C GLN A 25 12.72 -11.52 8.94
N HIS A 26 12.39 -10.49 9.73
CA HIS A 26 12.32 -10.59 11.18
C HIS A 26 11.27 -11.61 11.63
N LEU A 27 10.04 -11.50 11.13
CA LEU A 27 8.94 -12.41 11.46
C LEU A 27 9.22 -13.85 10.99
N LYS A 28 9.84 -14.00 9.82
CA LYS A 28 10.26 -15.31 9.30
C LYS A 28 11.34 -15.95 10.18
N LYS A 29 12.33 -15.19 10.65
CA LYS A 29 13.34 -15.68 11.62
C LYS A 29 12.71 -16.10 12.94
N ALA A 30 11.68 -15.40 13.38
CA ALA A 30 10.86 -15.76 14.54
C ALA A 30 9.88 -16.93 14.29
N ARG A 31 9.97 -17.60 13.12
CA ARG A 31 9.12 -18.73 12.71
C ARG A 31 7.61 -18.43 12.74
N LYS A 32 7.22 -17.17 12.58
CA LYS A 32 5.82 -16.79 12.43
C LYS A 32 5.35 -17.12 11.00
N PRO A 33 4.09 -17.57 10.82
CA PRO A 33 3.52 -17.77 9.49
C PRO A 33 3.32 -16.39 8.85
N VAL A 34 4.21 -15.99 7.94
CA VAL A 34 4.19 -14.66 7.32
C VAL A 34 4.35 -14.78 5.80
N ILE A 35 3.58 -13.99 5.07
CA ILE A 35 3.74 -13.80 3.62
C ILE A 35 3.86 -12.32 3.28
N LEU A 36 4.54 -12.06 2.17
CA LEU A 36 4.74 -10.74 1.62
C LEU A 36 4.02 -10.60 0.28
N LEU A 37 3.14 -9.61 0.17
CA LEU A 37 2.38 -9.29 -1.03
C LEU A 37 2.62 -7.85 -1.47
N ARG A 38 2.18 -7.52 -2.69
CA ARG A 38 2.21 -6.16 -3.24
C ARG A 38 1.00 -5.94 -4.15
N GLU A 39 0.42 -4.77 -4.07
CA GLU A 39 -0.57 -4.30 -5.03
C GLU A 39 -0.07 -3.11 -5.87
N PRO A 40 -0.58 -2.95 -7.10
CA PRO A 40 -1.35 -3.94 -7.86
C PRO A 40 -0.43 -5.10 -8.25
N GLY A 41 -0.90 -6.34 -8.23
CA GLY A 41 -0.07 -7.52 -8.51
C GLY A 41 -0.31 -8.68 -7.54
N GLY A 42 0.69 -9.54 -7.37
CA GLY A 42 0.76 -10.62 -6.37
C GLY A 42 0.09 -11.94 -6.77
N VAL A 43 -0.84 -11.94 -7.73
CA VAL A 43 -1.39 -13.16 -8.36
C VAL A 43 -1.43 -13.00 -9.89
N ARG A 44 -1.58 -14.12 -10.62
CA ARG A 44 -1.39 -14.15 -12.09
C ARG A 44 -2.19 -13.09 -12.84
N ILE A 45 -3.48 -12.94 -12.51
CA ILE A 45 -4.36 -11.97 -13.17
C ILE A 45 -4.02 -10.53 -12.74
N SER A 46 -3.79 -10.30 -11.45
CA SER A 46 -3.41 -8.98 -10.93
C SER A 46 -2.07 -8.49 -11.50
N GLU A 47 -1.12 -9.38 -11.77
CA GLU A 47 0.15 -9.04 -12.44
C GLU A 47 -0.04 -8.64 -13.90
N LYS A 48 -1.00 -9.25 -14.62
CA LYS A 48 -1.35 -8.80 -15.98
C LYS A 48 -1.93 -7.38 -15.95
N ILE A 49 -2.82 -7.10 -15.00
CA ILE A 49 -3.40 -5.77 -14.82
C ILE A 49 -2.33 -4.75 -14.41
N ARG A 50 -1.41 -5.12 -13.52
CA ARG A 50 -0.26 -4.29 -13.13
C ARG A 50 0.54 -3.84 -14.34
N ARG A 51 0.81 -4.74 -15.30
CA ARG A 51 1.55 -4.38 -16.52
C ARG A 51 0.84 -3.28 -17.31
N ILE A 52 -0.48 -3.38 -17.47
CA ILE A 52 -1.28 -2.34 -18.14
C ILE A 52 -1.20 -1.01 -17.38
N LEU A 53 -1.37 -1.05 -16.06
CA LEU A 53 -1.39 0.14 -15.20
C LEU A 53 -0.07 0.92 -15.22
N LEU A 54 1.07 0.23 -15.27
CA LEU A 54 2.39 0.82 -15.07
C LEU A 54 3.17 1.07 -16.36
N ASP A 55 2.70 0.54 -17.50
CA ASP A 55 3.33 0.77 -18.80
C ASP A 55 3.26 2.26 -19.18
N VAL A 56 4.44 2.85 -19.42
CA VAL A 56 4.61 4.26 -19.77
C VAL A 56 4.01 4.62 -21.14
N ASN A 57 3.72 3.62 -21.97
CA ASN A 57 3.09 3.81 -23.28
C ASN A 57 1.57 4.00 -23.19
N ASN A 58 0.92 3.55 -22.11
CA ASN A 58 -0.53 3.62 -21.94
C ASN A 58 -0.98 4.97 -21.36
N LYS A 59 -0.64 6.07 -22.02
CA LYS A 59 -0.90 7.46 -21.55
C LYS A 59 -2.37 7.86 -21.64
N GLU A 60 -3.14 7.18 -22.49
CA GLU A 60 -4.55 7.41 -22.78
C GLU A 60 -5.51 6.83 -21.73
N ILE A 61 -5.02 6.07 -20.76
CA ILE A 61 -5.83 5.52 -19.67
C ILE A 61 -6.48 6.68 -18.88
N SER A 62 -7.82 6.73 -18.89
CA SER A 62 -8.58 7.69 -18.09
C SER A 62 -8.48 7.39 -16.58
N LYS A 63 -8.79 8.36 -15.74
CA LYS A 63 -8.76 8.18 -14.27
C LYS A 63 -9.76 7.12 -13.80
N GLU A 64 -10.91 7.00 -14.46
CA GLU A 64 -11.94 5.99 -14.18
C GLU A 64 -11.42 4.59 -14.52
N CYS A 65 -10.84 4.42 -15.72
CA CYS A 65 -10.23 3.16 -16.15
C CYS A 65 -9.09 2.74 -15.22
N GLU A 66 -8.18 3.67 -14.89
CA GLU A 66 -7.10 3.43 -13.93
C GLU A 66 -7.64 2.94 -12.58
N THR A 67 -8.64 3.64 -12.04
CA THR A 67 -9.27 3.28 -10.75
C THR A 67 -9.86 1.89 -10.79
N LEU A 68 -10.65 1.57 -11.82
CA LEU A 68 -11.30 0.28 -11.95
C LEU A 68 -10.30 -0.85 -12.20
N LEU A 69 -9.18 -0.60 -12.88
CA LEU A 69 -8.10 -1.58 -13.04
C LEU A 69 -7.41 -1.88 -11.69
N TYR A 70 -7.13 -0.88 -10.86
CA TYR A 70 -6.64 -1.11 -9.50
C TYR A 70 -7.64 -1.95 -8.68
N MET A 71 -8.93 -1.61 -8.76
CA MET A 71 -9.99 -2.35 -8.07
C MET A 71 -10.14 -3.79 -8.57
N ALA A 72 -10.02 -4.02 -9.88
CA ALA A 72 -10.08 -5.37 -10.47
C ALA A 72 -8.88 -6.23 -10.03
N ALA A 73 -7.67 -5.66 -10.04
CA ALA A 73 -6.47 -6.35 -9.55
C ALA A 73 -6.61 -6.72 -8.06
N ARG A 74 -7.20 -5.83 -7.26
CA ARG A 74 -7.47 -6.05 -5.83
C ARG A 74 -8.52 -7.14 -5.59
N ALA A 75 -9.65 -7.08 -6.29
CA ALA A 75 -10.72 -8.07 -6.17
C ALA A 75 -10.18 -9.50 -6.32
N GLN A 76 -9.29 -9.69 -7.31
CA GLN A 76 -8.67 -10.97 -7.58
C GLN A 76 -7.76 -11.43 -6.44
N ILE A 77 -6.76 -10.63 -6.03
CA ILE A 77 -5.80 -11.07 -5.00
C ILE A 77 -6.46 -11.24 -3.63
N VAL A 78 -7.47 -10.42 -3.31
CA VAL A 78 -8.26 -10.56 -2.09
C VAL A 78 -8.94 -11.93 -2.05
N LYS A 79 -9.60 -12.32 -3.14
CA LYS A 79 -10.33 -13.59 -3.22
C LYS A 79 -9.40 -14.80 -3.30
N GLU A 80 -8.38 -14.72 -4.14
CA GLU A 80 -7.50 -15.85 -4.48
C GLU A 80 -6.51 -16.17 -3.35
N LEU A 81 -6.02 -15.15 -2.63
CA LEU A 81 -4.88 -15.30 -1.74
C LEU A 81 -5.10 -14.70 -0.35
N ILE A 82 -5.49 -13.43 -0.23
CA ILE A 82 -5.49 -12.73 1.06
C ILE A 82 -6.49 -13.34 2.03
N LEU A 83 -7.77 -13.48 1.63
CA LEU A 83 -8.79 -14.04 2.52
C LEU A 83 -8.52 -15.52 2.90
N PRO A 84 -8.11 -16.41 1.97
CA PRO A 84 -7.69 -17.76 2.34
C PRO A 84 -6.54 -17.81 3.34
N GLU A 85 -5.51 -16.97 3.19
CA GLU A 85 -4.33 -16.97 4.07
C GLU A 85 -4.65 -16.40 5.46
N LEU A 86 -5.47 -15.36 5.54
CA LEU A 86 -5.94 -14.84 6.84
C LEU A 86 -6.74 -15.89 7.63
N LYS A 87 -7.52 -16.73 6.94
CA LYS A 87 -8.26 -17.83 7.60
C LYS A 87 -7.33 -18.89 8.19
N LYS A 88 -6.13 -19.08 7.62
CA LYS A 88 -5.11 -20.02 8.12
C LYS A 88 -4.32 -19.48 9.32
N GLY A 89 -4.49 -18.22 9.67
CA GLY A 89 -3.69 -17.59 10.73
C GLY A 89 -2.41 -16.90 10.24
N THR A 90 -2.24 -16.74 8.93
CA THR A 90 -1.05 -16.13 8.33
C THR A 90 -1.02 -14.61 8.58
N ILE A 91 0.15 -14.07 8.90
CA ILE A 91 0.44 -12.63 8.90
C ILE A 91 0.73 -12.22 7.45
N ILE A 92 -0.06 -11.33 6.90
CA ILE A 92 0.08 -10.82 5.54
C ILE A 92 0.62 -9.40 5.63
N LEU A 93 1.83 -9.21 5.13
CA LEU A 93 2.43 -7.90 4.91
C LEU A 93 2.17 -7.49 3.46
N CYS A 94 1.50 -6.38 3.24
CA CYS A 94 1.13 -5.96 1.88
C CYS A 94 1.71 -4.59 1.53
N ASP A 95 2.49 -4.56 0.45
CA ASP A 95 2.98 -3.32 -0.14
C ASP A 95 1.85 -2.69 -0.96
N ARG A 96 1.13 -1.73 -0.34
CA ARG A 96 -0.06 -1.01 -0.84
C ARG A 96 -1.35 -1.82 -0.80
N PHE A 97 -2.48 -1.14 -0.58
CA PHE A 97 -3.83 -1.69 -0.63
C PHE A 97 -4.87 -0.59 -0.98
N LEU A 98 -6.08 -0.64 -0.43
CA LEU A 98 -7.16 0.29 -0.73
C LEU A 98 -6.83 1.75 -0.38
N ASP A 99 -6.09 2.00 0.70
CA ASP A 99 -5.65 3.35 1.09
C ASP A 99 -4.81 4.01 -0.03
N SER A 100 -3.95 3.25 -0.73
CA SER A 100 -3.28 3.73 -1.95
C SER A 100 -4.27 4.19 -3.02
N THR A 101 -5.38 3.47 -3.25
CA THR A 101 -6.35 3.89 -4.28
C THR A 101 -7.11 5.15 -3.88
N VAL A 102 -7.50 5.26 -2.60
CA VAL A 102 -8.11 6.49 -2.05
C VAL A 102 -7.18 7.68 -2.25
N VAL A 103 -5.88 7.51 -1.99
CA VAL A 103 -4.91 8.60 -2.12
C VAL A 103 -4.56 8.92 -3.57
N TYR A 104 -4.18 7.94 -4.37
CA TYR A 104 -3.68 8.19 -5.73
C TYR A 104 -4.81 8.59 -6.67
N GLN A 105 -5.92 7.85 -6.66
CA GLN A 105 -7.04 8.14 -7.55
C GLN A 105 -7.97 9.19 -6.94
N GLY A 106 -8.23 9.16 -5.63
CA GLY A 106 -9.08 10.16 -4.98
C GLY A 106 -8.40 11.52 -4.89
N TYR A 107 -7.42 11.66 -4.00
CA TYR A 107 -6.70 12.93 -3.80
C TYR A 107 -5.86 13.34 -5.02
N GLY A 108 -5.17 12.40 -5.65
CA GLY A 108 -4.27 12.68 -6.78
C GLY A 108 -5.02 13.03 -8.08
N CYS A 109 -5.98 12.19 -8.48
CA CYS A 109 -6.71 12.35 -9.76
C CYS A 109 -8.08 13.05 -9.63
N GLY A 110 -8.56 13.32 -8.42
CA GLY A 110 -9.89 13.91 -8.20
C GLY A 110 -11.02 12.96 -8.61
N VAL A 111 -10.87 11.67 -8.33
CA VAL A 111 -11.99 10.73 -8.34
C VAL A 111 -12.73 10.86 -7.01
N ASP A 112 -14.05 10.70 -7.03
CA ASP A 112 -14.85 10.75 -5.80
C ASP A 112 -14.40 9.66 -4.82
N ILE A 113 -14.01 10.08 -3.61
CA ILE A 113 -13.51 9.20 -2.56
C ILE A 113 -14.63 8.29 -2.04
N ASP A 114 -15.87 8.78 -1.95
CA ASP A 114 -16.99 7.97 -1.49
C ASP A 114 -17.30 6.86 -2.48
N PHE A 115 -17.22 7.16 -3.78
CA PHE A 115 -17.29 6.14 -4.83
C PHE A 115 -16.15 5.10 -4.70
N ILE A 116 -14.90 5.55 -4.51
CA ILE A 116 -13.76 4.64 -4.29
C ILE A 116 -14.00 3.73 -3.08
N ASN A 117 -14.54 4.26 -1.99
CA ASN A 117 -14.84 3.50 -0.78
C ASN A 117 -15.96 2.48 -1.01
N GLN A 118 -17.02 2.84 -1.73
CA GLN A 118 -18.12 1.92 -2.09
C GLN A 118 -17.62 0.75 -2.95
N VAL A 119 -16.86 1.04 -4.01
CA VAL A 119 -16.26 -0.01 -4.85
C VAL A 119 -15.23 -0.81 -4.04
N GLY A 120 -14.46 -0.13 -3.19
CA GLY A 120 -13.53 -0.71 -2.24
C GLY A 120 -14.17 -1.79 -1.38
N ALA A 121 -15.27 -1.47 -0.70
CA ALA A 121 -16.01 -2.40 0.16
C ALA A 121 -16.46 -3.66 -0.59
N PHE A 122 -16.89 -3.52 -1.84
CA PHE A 122 -17.24 -4.65 -2.69
C PHE A 122 -16.02 -5.53 -3.02
N VAL A 123 -14.92 -4.94 -3.50
CA VAL A 123 -13.76 -5.72 -3.96
C VAL A 123 -12.93 -6.30 -2.82
N THR A 124 -12.94 -5.65 -1.65
CA THR A 124 -12.25 -6.17 -0.44
C THR A 124 -13.11 -7.18 0.32
N GLN A 125 -14.39 -7.34 0.00
CA GLN A 125 -15.34 -8.19 0.73
C GLN A 125 -15.36 -7.87 2.24
N GLY A 126 -15.29 -6.57 2.57
CA GLY A 126 -15.25 -6.08 3.95
C GLY A 126 -13.91 -6.28 4.67
N LEU A 127 -12.85 -6.69 3.97
CA LEU A 127 -11.51 -6.77 4.54
C LEU A 127 -10.94 -5.36 4.75
N GLU A 128 -10.57 -5.07 6.00
CA GLU A 128 -9.78 -3.91 6.38
C GLU A 128 -8.41 -4.33 6.95
N PRO A 129 -7.34 -3.55 6.71
CA PRO A 129 -6.08 -3.76 7.40
C PRO A 129 -6.24 -3.61 8.90
N HIS A 130 -5.61 -4.49 9.66
CA HIS A 130 -5.50 -4.37 11.12
C HIS A 130 -4.53 -3.23 11.50
N LEU A 131 -3.60 -2.92 10.60
CA LEU A 131 -2.63 -1.85 10.72
C LEU A 131 -2.21 -1.37 9.34
N THR A 132 -2.08 -0.06 9.19
CA THR A 132 -1.55 0.60 8.02
C THR A 132 -0.42 1.53 8.44
N LEU A 133 0.78 1.28 7.92
CA LEU A 133 1.97 2.07 8.21
C LEU A 133 2.28 2.99 7.03
N ILE A 134 2.08 4.29 7.19
CA ILE A 134 2.32 5.30 6.15
C ILE A 134 3.72 5.88 6.34
N PHE A 135 4.58 5.69 5.35
CA PHE A 135 5.92 6.27 5.31
C PHE A 135 5.85 7.66 4.65
N ASP A 136 5.90 8.71 5.47
CA ASP A 136 5.84 10.09 5.01
C ASP A 136 7.22 10.63 4.66
N ILE A 137 7.31 11.21 3.47
CA ILE A 137 8.49 11.90 2.97
C ILE A 137 8.06 13.04 2.06
N ASP A 138 8.87 14.11 2.02
CA ASP A 138 8.74 15.12 0.99
C ASP A 138 8.73 14.50 -0.42
N ALA A 139 7.73 14.87 -1.23
CA ALA A 139 7.50 14.25 -2.54
C ALA A 139 8.71 14.42 -3.47
N LYS A 140 9.37 15.59 -3.46
CA LYS A 140 10.54 15.86 -4.31
C LYS A 140 11.72 15.00 -3.86
N LYS A 141 11.97 14.92 -2.55
CA LYS A 141 13.01 14.04 -1.98
C LYS A 141 12.72 12.56 -2.30
N GLY A 142 11.49 12.10 -2.14
CA GLY A 142 11.07 10.73 -2.45
C GLY A 142 11.31 10.35 -3.90
N LEU A 143 10.84 11.18 -4.83
CA LEU A 143 11.04 10.97 -6.28
C LEU A 143 12.53 10.97 -6.69
N SER A 144 13.38 11.75 -6.03
CA SER A 144 14.83 11.76 -6.31
C SER A 144 15.55 10.49 -5.87
N ARG A 145 14.96 9.68 -4.97
CA ARG A 145 15.52 8.39 -4.53
C ARG A 145 15.25 7.25 -5.51
N ILE A 146 14.40 7.46 -6.52
CA ILE A 146 14.10 6.45 -7.54
C ILE A 146 15.27 6.38 -8.53
N ALA A 147 16.09 5.34 -8.41
CA ALA A 147 17.24 5.11 -9.29
C ALA A 147 16.90 4.35 -10.59
N ARG A 148 15.74 3.67 -10.63
CA ARG A 148 15.27 2.92 -11.80
C ARG A 148 14.49 3.81 -12.78
N ALA A 149 14.21 3.27 -13.96
CA ALA A 149 13.22 3.86 -14.85
C ALA A 149 11.88 4.03 -14.11
N LYS A 150 11.29 5.22 -14.23
CA LYS A 150 10.01 5.56 -13.63
C LYS A 150 8.86 4.90 -14.39
N ASP A 151 7.84 4.47 -13.67
CA ASP A 151 6.60 4.01 -14.27
C ASP A 151 5.64 5.16 -14.61
N ARG A 152 4.51 4.83 -15.25
CA ARG A 152 3.53 5.83 -15.72
C ARG A 152 3.02 6.76 -14.60
N ILE A 153 2.89 6.27 -13.37
CA ILE A 153 2.38 7.08 -12.24
C ILE A 153 3.49 7.95 -11.66
N GLU A 154 4.70 7.39 -11.53
CA GLU A 154 5.88 8.11 -11.05
C GLU A 154 6.31 9.27 -11.97
N LEU A 155 5.88 9.23 -13.24
CA LEU A 155 6.11 10.29 -14.24
C LEU A 155 5.13 11.48 -14.12
N ARG A 156 4.12 11.42 -13.26
CA ARG A 156 3.21 12.55 -13.02
C ARG A 156 3.94 13.72 -12.36
N ASP A 157 3.38 14.92 -12.54
CA ASP A 157 3.97 16.17 -12.03
C ASP A 157 4.07 16.20 -10.51
N ILE A 158 4.99 17.03 -10.00
CA ILE A 158 5.21 17.20 -8.57
C ILE A 158 3.95 17.65 -7.81
N SER A 159 3.05 18.41 -8.45
CA SER A 159 1.78 18.83 -7.86
C SER A 159 0.86 17.65 -7.54
N TYR A 160 0.86 16.62 -8.38
CA TYR A 160 0.14 15.36 -8.15
C TYR A 160 0.72 14.62 -6.94
N HIS A 161 2.05 14.46 -6.88
CA HIS A 161 2.70 13.77 -5.77
C HIS A 161 2.54 14.50 -4.42
N ASN A 162 2.46 15.84 -4.45
CA ASN A 162 2.13 16.63 -3.26
C ASN A 162 0.68 16.39 -2.79
N LYS A 163 -0.29 16.22 -3.71
CA LYS A 163 -1.67 15.83 -3.35
C LYS A 163 -1.71 14.42 -2.76
N VAL A 164 -0.95 13.48 -3.32
CA VAL A 164 -0.80 12.12 -2.79
C VAL A 164 -0.27 12.16 -1.35
N ARG A 165 0.83 12.87 -1.10
CA ARG A 165 1.39 13.00 0.26
C ARG A 165 0.35 13.56 1.25
N LYS A 166 -0.35 14.64 0.86
CA LYS A 166 -1.41 15.23 1.69
C LYS A 166 -2.55 14.25 1.97
N GLY A 167 -2.98 13.48 0.97
CA GLY A 167 -4.01 12.46 1.13
C GLY A 167 -3.61 11.40 2.15
N TYR A 168 -2.36 10.96 2.14
CA TYR A 168 -1.85 10.03 3.16
C TYR A 168 -1.83 10.63 4.58
N GLN A 169 -1.39 11.88 4.71
CA GLN A 169 -1.42 12.58 6.01
C GLN A 169 -2.85 12.70 6.55
N GLU A 170 -3.81 12.98 5.67
CA GLU A 170 -5.23 13.07 6.03
C GLU A 170 -5.81 11.71 6.45
N LEU A 171 -5.44 10.61 5.78
CA LEU A 171 -5.83 9.27 6.23
C LEU A 171 -5.30 8.95 7.65
N GLY A 172 -4.07 9.36 7.96
CA GLY A 172 -3.49 9.22 9.31
C GLY A 172 -4.29 9.99 10.36
N ARG A 173 -4.84 11.16 10.00
CA ARG A 173 -5.70 11.98 10.88
C ARG A 173 -7.09 11.39 11.06
N LEU A 174 -7.69 10.86 9.99
CA LEU A 174 -9.05 10.33 10.00
C LEU A 174 -9.17 8.96 10.68
N TYR A 175 -8.11 8.15 10.59
CA TYR A 175 -8.12 6.77 11.09
C TYR A 175 -6.94 6.48 12.04
N PRO A 176 -6.74 7.27 13.10
CA PRO A 176 -5.53 7.21 13.93
C PRO A 176 -5.35 5.87 14.64
N ASP A 177 -6.41 5.10 14.85
CA ASP A 177 -6.33 3.79 15.50
C ASP A 177 -5.65 2.73 14.63
N ARG A 178 -5.99 2.68 13.33
CA ARG A 178 -5.46 1.70 12.37
C ARG A 178 -4.33 2.24 11.51
N VAL A 179 -4.23 3.55 11.32
CA VAL A 179 -3.24 4.19 10.43
C VAL A 179 -2.19 4.92 11.26
N LYS A 180 -0.92 4.56 11.08
CA LYS A 180 0.21 5.19 11.77
C LYS A 180 1.13 5.86 10.75
N LEU A 181 1.32 7.16 10.92
CA LEU A 181 2.25 7.96 10.11
C LEU A 181 3.67 7.81 10.68
N ILE A 182 4.65 7.61 9.80
CA ILE A 182 6.06 7.40 10.13
C ILE A 182 6.90 8.34 9.27
N GLU A 183 7.65 9.23 9.92
CA GLU A 183 8.59 10.12 9.23
C GLU A 183 9.78 9.32 8.68
N SER A 184 10.11 9.54 7.40
CA SER A 184 11.10 8.74 6.66
C SER A 184 12.45 9.45 6.47
N ASP A 185 12.81 10.31 7.40
CA ASP A 185 14.06 11.08 7.46
C ASP A 185 15.10 10.50 8.45
N GLN A 186 14.69 9.56 9.30
CA GLN A 186 15.55 8.83 10.23
C GLN A 186 16.34 7.70 9.56
N SER A 187 17.24 7.06 10.33
CA SER A 187 17.98 5.90 9.84
C SER A 187 17.04 4.72 9.56
N ARG A 188 17.49 3.80 8.70
CA ARG A 188 16.71 2.60 8.35
C ARG A 188 16.41 1.76 9.59
N GLU A 189 17.35 1.64 10.51
CA GLU A 189 17.27 0.86 11.73
C GLU A 189 16.32 1.50 12.76
N ASP A 190 16.30 2.83 12.87
CA ASP A 190 15.38 3.55 13.75
C ASP A 190 13.93 3.40 13.27
N ILE A 191 13.70 3.61 11.97
CA ILE A 191 12.39 3.40 11.35
C ILE A 191 11.92 1.96 11.56
N PHE A 192 12.82 0.97 11.41
CA PHE A 192 12.49 -0.43 11.64
C PHE A 192 12.03 -0.68 13.08
N THR A 193 12.68 -0.05 14.06
CA THR A 193 12.29 -0.16 15.48
C THR A 193 10.89 0.41 15.70
N ILE A 194 10.58 1.59 15.14
CA ILE A 194 9.25 2.21 15.20
C ILE A 194 8.18 1.29 14.57
N VAL A 195 8.47 0.77 13.37
CA VAL A 195 7.58 -0.14 12.64
C VAL A 195 7.29 -1.40 13.48
N MET A 196 8.31 -2.03 14.04
CA MET A 196 8.14 -3.24 14.85
C MET A 196 7.34 -2.97 16.13
N ASN A 197 7.50 -1.79 16.76
CA ASN A 197 6.70 -1.42 17.92
C ASN A 197 5.19 -1.39 17.60
N TYR A 198 4.80 -0.77 16.49
CA TYR A 198 3.40 -0.77 16.05
C TYR A 198 2.90 -2.18 15.70
N ILE A 199 3.71 -2.98 15.02
CA ILE A 199 3.33 -4.35 14.63
C ILE A 199 3.13 -5.22 15.88
N ASN A 200 4.00 -5.13 16.87
CA ASN A 200 3.90 -5.92 18.10
C ASN A 200 2.65 -5.59 18.92
N GLN A 201 2.23 -4.32 18.94
CA GLN A 201 0.98 -3.89 19.58
C GLN A 201 -0.26 -4.57 18.96
N VAL A 202 -0.22 -4.84 17.65
CA VAL A 202 -1.35 -5.43 16.91
C VAL A 202 -1.32 -6.96 16.96
N ILE A 203 -0.15 -7.56 16.76
CA ILE A 203 0.00 -9.02 16.69
C ILE A 203 -0.02 -9.68 18.10
N LYS A 204 0.12 -8.91 19.18
CA LYS A 204 0.28 -9.41 20.57
C LYS A 204 1.36 -10.48 20.64
N VAL A 205 2.55 -10.14 20.13
CA VAL A 205 3.76 -10.98 20.28
C VAL A 205 4.26 -10.89 21.72
#